data_AF-A0AAV0QMQ7-F1
#
_entry.id   AF-A0AAV0QMQ7-F1
#
_cell.length_a   1.000
_cell.length_b   1.000
_cell.length_c   1.000
_cell.angle_alpha   90.00
_cell.angle_beta   90.00
_cell.angle_gamma   90.00
#
_symmetry.space_group_name_H-M   'P 1'
#
loop_
_entity.id
_entity.type
_entity.pdbx_description
1 polymer ?
#
loop_
_entity_poly.entity_id
_entity_poly.type
_entity_poly.pdbx_seq_one_letter_code
_entity_poly.pdbx_strand_id
1 'polypeptide(L)'
;MAKNPQPKLLIVLLPILLLSVIRSCSAAGGVAIYWGQNGNEGTLSETCATGKYTYVSIAFLNKFGNGQTPELNLAGHCNPASKGC
;
A
#
# COMPACT_ATOMS: atom_id res chain seq x y z
N MET A 1 -48.77 -15.88 -26.47
CA MET A 1 -47.90 -17.07 -26.52
C MET A 1 -46.50 -16.62 -26.16
N ALA A 2 -46.06 -16.85 -24.91
CA ALA A 2 -44.74 -16.42 -24.47
C ALA A 2 -43.67 -17.33 -25.09
N LYS A 3 -42.73 -16.73 -25.83
CA LYS A 3 -41.59 -17.45 -26.43
C LYS A 3 -40.70 -17.91 -25.26
N ASN A 4 -40.70 -19.21 -24.99
CA ASN A 4 -39.87 -19.82 -23.95
C ASN A 4 -38.39 -19.45 -24.22
N PRO A 5 -37.65 -18.86 -23.27
CA PRO A 5 -36.26 -18.51 -23.50
C PRO A 5 -35.48 -19.79 -23.81
N GLN A 6 -34.84 -19.83 -24.98
CA GLN A 6 -34.12 -21.00 -25.48
C GLN A 6 -32.97 -21.34 -24.50
N PRO A 7 -32.85 -22.60 -24.03
CA PRO A 7 -31.86 -22.99 -23.01
C PRO A 7 -30.41 -22.72 -23.45
N LYS A 8 -30.16 -22.65 -24.77
CA LYS A 8 -28.85 -22.27 -25.35
C LYS A 8 -28.40 -20.88 -24.94
N LEU A 9 -29.33 -19.92 -24.84
CA LEU A 9 -29.01 -18.55 -24.44
C LEU A 9 -28.67 -18.49 -22.93
N LEU A 10 -29.38 -19.28 -22.12
CA LEU A 10 -29.14 -19.38 -20.67
C LEU A 10 -27.77 -20.01 -20.38
N ILE A 11 -27.38 -21.05 -21.13
CA ILE A 11 -26.09 -21.75 -20.99
C ILE A 11 -24.91 -20.83 -21.30
N VAL A 12 -25.06 -19.85 -22.21
CA VAL A 12 -24.00 -18.88 -22.53
C VAL A 12 -24.00 -17.70 -21.56
N LEU A 13 -25.17 -17.20 -21.14
CA LEU A 13 -25.28 -16.04 -20.27
C LEU A 13 -24.89 -16.33 -18.82
N LEU A 14 -25.16 -17.53 -18.30
CA LEU A 14 -24.87 -17.91 -16.93
C LEU A 14 -23.36 -17.87 -16.57
N PRO A 15 -22.43 -18.45 -17.35
CA PRO A 15 -21.00 -18.35 -17.06
C PRO A 15 -20.48 -16.92 -17.19
N ILE A 16 -21.00 -16.11 -18.13
CA ILE A 16 -20.63 -14.70 -18.29
C ILE A 16 -21.06 -13.89 -17.06
N LEU A 17 -22.27 -14.13 -16.56
CA LEU A 17 -22.77 -13.48 -15.34
C LEU A 17 -21.92 -13.88 -14.12
N LEU A 18 -21.60 -15.17 -13.97
CA LEU A 18 -20.73 -15.66 -12.88
C LEU A 18 -19.33 -15.02 -12.93
N LEU A 19 -18.72 -14.90 -14.12
CA LEU A 19 -17.43 -14.22 -14.32
C LEU A 19 -17.48 -12.72 -14.02
N SER A 20 -18.64 -12.07 -14.20
CA SER A 20 -18.81 -10.65 -13.91
C SER A 20 -18.87 -10.35 -12.40
N VAL A 21 -19.43 -11.26 -11.59
CA VAL A 21 -19.56 -11.11 -10.12
C VAL A 21 -18.21 -11.26 -9.41
N ILE A 22 -17.29 -12.08 -9.96
CA ILE A 22 -15.98 -12.34 -9.35
C ILE A 22 -15.08 -11.08 -9.36
N ARG A 23 -15.28 -10.14 -10.28
CA ARG A 23 -14.45 -8.93 -10.39
C ARG A 23 -14.67 -7.89 -9.27
N SER A 24 -15.79 -7.96 -8.56
CA SER A 24 -16.16 -6.93 -7.59
C SER A 24 -15.54 -7.15 -6.20
N CYS A 25 -14.91 -8.30 -5.95
CA CYS A 25 -14.26 -8.62 -4.69
C CYS A 25 -12.74 -8.47 -4.80
N SER A 26 -12.28 -7.30 -5.21
CA SER A 26 -10.87 -6.94 -5.16
C SER A 26 -10.78 -5.50 -4.67
N ALA A 27 -11.10 -5.30 -3.38
CA ALA A 27 -10.55 -4.16 -2.67
C ALA A 27 -9.04 -4.39 -2.64
N ALA A 28 -8.35 -3.97 -3.70
CA ALA A 28 -6.90 -3.96 -3.75
C ALA A 28 -6.44 -2.93 -2.72
N GLY A 29 -6.29 -3.37 -1.48
CA GLY A 29 -5.71 -2.54 -0.42
C GLY A 29 -4.29 -2.13 -0.82
N GLY A 30 -3.87 -0.96 -0.34
CA GLY A 30 -2.49 -0.51 -0.51
C GLY A 30 -1.54 -1.24 0.44
N VAL A 31 -0.29 -1.47 0.01
CA VAL A 31 0.77 -1.96 0.90
C VAL A 31 1.40 -0.76 1.61
N ALA A 32 1.51 -0.83 2.93
CA ALA A 32 2.26 0.13 3.73
C ALA A 32 3.61 -0.47 4.16
N ILE A 33 4.66 0.35 4.22
CA ILE A 33 5.98 -0.05 4.70
C ILE A 33 6.53 0.97 5.69
N TYR A 34 7.35 0.53 6.63
CA TYR A 34 8.17 1.41 7.45
C TYR A 34 9.53 1.60 6.80
N TRP A 35 10.03 2.83 6.77
CA TRP A 35 11.34 3.20 6.24
C TRP A 35 12.06 4.10 7.25
N GLY A 36 13.37 3.94 7.41
CA GLY A 36 14.22 4.87 8.16
C GLY A 36 15.07 4.20 9.23
N GLN A 37 14.91 2.91 9.53
CA GLN A 37 15.62 2.27 10.64
C GLN A 37 16.81 1.41 10.21
N ASN A 38 17.12 1.33 8.92
CA ASN A 38 18.32 0.65 8.42
C ASN A 38 18.96 1.47 7.30
N GLY A 39 20.18 1.99 7.53
CA GLY A 39 20.90 2.79 6.53
C GLY A 39 21.20 2.06 5.21
N ASN A 40 21.00 0.74 5.15
CA ASN A 40 21.18 -0.07 3.94
C ASN A 40 19.86 -0.40 3.21
N GLU A 41 18.73 0.18 3.61
CA GLU A 41 17.41 -0.10 3.00
C GLU A 41 17.13 0.73 1.73
N GLY A 42 18.12 1.50 1.26
CA GLY A 42 17.96 2.47 0.19
C GLY A 42 17.33 3.77 0.66
N THR A 43 17.39 4.79 -0.19
CA THR A 43 16.79 6.10 0.08
C THR A 43 15.27 6.03 0.10
N LEU A 44 14.64 7.01 0.74
CA LEU A 44 13.19 7.17 0.68
C LEU A 44 12.68 7.31 -0.76
N SER A 45 13.45 8.00 -1.62
CA SER A 45 13.12 8.16 -3.03
C SER A 45 13.12 6.83 -3.78
N GLU A 46 14.13 5.98 -3.58
CA GLU A 46 14.18 4.63 -4.17
C GLU A 46 13.03 3.76 -3.68
N THR A 47 12.70 3.84 -2.38
CA THR A 47 11.57 3.11 -1.78
C THR A 47 10.24 3.49 -2.47
N CYS A 48 9.99 4.79 -2.65
CA CYS A 48 8.81 5.29 -3.36
C CYS A 48 8.82 4.90 -4.84
N ALA A 49 9.98 4.97 -5.50
CA ALA A 49 10.13 4.65 -6.92
C ALA A 49 9.84 3.17 -7.25
N THR A 50 9.86 2.27 -6.27
CA THR A 50 9.48 0.87 -6.48
C THR A 50 8.05 0.68 -6.97
N GLY A 51 7.14 1.64 -6.68
CA GLY A 51 5.70 1.52 -6.96
C GLY A 51 4.98 0.41 -6.18
N LYS A 52 5.66 -0.24 -5.22
CA LYS A 52 5.11 -1.35 -4.43
C LYS A 52 4.24 -0.89 -3.27
N TYR A 53 4.49 0.32 -2.77
CA TYR A 53 3.93 0.81 -1.52
C TYR A 53 3.02 2.01 -1.77
N THR A 54 1.80 1.94 -1.27
CA THR A 54 0.84 3.05 -1.26
C THR A 54 1.13 4.02 -0.13
N TYR A 55 1.72 3.53 0.97
CA TYR A 55 2.08 4.33 2.14
C TYR A 55 3.50 3.99 2.59
N VAL A 56 4.27 5.02 2.94
CA VAL A 56 5.59 4.87 3.57
C VAL A 56 5.57 5.62 4.89
N SER A 57 5.63 4.89 6.00
CA SER A 57 5.71 5.45 7.35
C SER A 57 7.16 5.67 7.72
N ILE A 58 7.55 6.93 7.93
CA ILE A 58 8.92 7.29 8.33
C ILE A 58 9.13 6.91 9.80
N ALA A 59 10.18 6.14 10.05
CA ALA A 59 10.51 5.51 11.30
C ALA A 59 11.88 6.00 11.82
N PHE A 60 12.00 6.65 12.99
CA PHE A 60 10.92 7.11 13.89
C PHE A 60 11.26 8.41 14.63
N LEU A 61 10.23 9.19 14.99
CA LEU A 61 10.31 10.14 16.10
C LEU A 61 10.35 9.34 17.41
N ASN A 62 11.54 9.00 17.87
CA ASN A 62 11.75 8.01 18.93
C ASN A 62 11.79 8.64 20.34
N LYS A 63 11.97 9.96 20.45
CA LYS A 63 11.85 10.70 21.72
C LYS A 63 10.80 11.78 21.58
N PHE A 64 9.80 11.77 22.45
CA PHE A 64 8.74 12.78 22.52
C PHE A 64 8.04 12.74 23.89
N GLY A 65 7.29 13.79 24.21
CA GLY A 65 6.49 13.89 25.44
C GLY A 65 7.29 14.24 26.70
N ASN A 66 6.58 14.52 27.80
CA ASN A 66 7.16 14.83 29.11
C ASN A 66 8.24 15.93 29.11
N GLY A 67 8.06 16.99 28.30
CA GLY A 67 9.02 18.10 28.19
C GLY A 67 10.34 17.77 27.49
N GLN A 68 10.48 16.57 26.91
CA GLN A 68 11.65 16.20 26.14
C GLN A 68 11.71 16.98 24.82
N THR A 69 12.92 17.32 24.37
CA THR A 69 13.13 17.80 23.01
C THR A 69 12.86 16.66 22.04
N PRO A 70 11.93 16.81 21.07
CA PRO A 70 11.63 15.75 20.13
C PRO A 70 12.85 15.36 19.29
N GLU A 71 13.07 14.05 19.11
CA GLU A 71 14.19 13.52 18.33
C GLU A 71 13.67 12.59 17.23
N LEU A 72 14.05 12.91 15.99
CA LEU A 72 13.92 12.02 14.85
C LEU A 72 15.19 11.19 14.73
N ASN A 73 15.04 9.86 14.67
CA ASN A 73 16.13 8.94 14.44
C ASN A 73 15.85 8.18 13.14
N LEU A 74 16.71 8.37 12.14
CA LEU A 74 16.67 7.65 10.85
C LEU A 74 17.87 6.71 10.71
N ALA A 75 18.28 6.11 11.83
CA ALA A 75 19.44 5.21 11.91
C ALA A 75 20.66 5.78 11.15
N GLY A 76 21.13 5.07 10.13
CA GLY A 76 22.30 5.42 9.33
C GLY A 76 22.03 6.32 8.13
N HIS A 77 20.80 6.81 7.90
CA HIS A 77 20.46 7.58 6.70
C HIS A 77 21.01 9.01 6.74
N CYS A 78 20.81 9.71 7.86
CA CYS A 78 21.25 11.09 8.03
C CYS A 78 21.22 11.50 9.51
N ASN A 79 21.71 12.70 9.84
CA ASN A 79 21.72 13.23 11.21
C ASN A 79 20.82 14.48 11.31
N PRO A 80 19.55 14.31 11.74
CA PRO A 80 18.60 15.42 11.85
C PRO A 80 19.06 16.54 12.80
N ALA A 81 19.82 16.22 13.86
CA ALA A 81 20.28 17.21 14.84
C ALA A 81 21.31 18.20 14.25
N SER A 82 22.00 17.81 13.17
CA SER A 82 23.01 18.65 12.51
C SER A 82 22.44 19.47 11.34
N LYS A 83 21.10 19.51 11.18
CA LYS A 83 20.43 20.02 9.95
C LYS A 83 20.88 19.28 8.68
N GLY A 84 21.42 18.07 8.83
CA GLY A 84 21.92 17.26 7.74
C GLY A 84 20.96 16.12 7.46
N CYS A 85 19.98 16.40 6.61
CA CYS A 85 19.09 15.54 5.83
C CYS A 85 18.53 16.46 4.70
#